data_AF-A0A646KP17-F1
#
_entry.id   AF-A0A646KP17-F1
#
_cell.length_a   1.000
_cell.length_b   1.000
_cell.length_c   1.000
_cell.angle_alpha   90.00
_cell.angle_beta   90.00
_cell.angle_gamma   90.00
#
_symmetry.space_group_name_H-M   'P 1'
#
loop_
_entity.id
_entity.type
_entity.pdbx_description
1 polymer ?
#
loop_
_entity_poly.entity_id
_entity_poly.type
_entity_poly.pdbx_seq_one_letter_code
_entity_poly.pdbx_strand_id
1 'polypeptide(L)' 'MSDQNPYILRYFTSHHLPERLQAVSKPFAALAQEVADTLPAGDERSTCLRKILEAKDCAVRAALHLPGEDR' A
#
# COMPACT_ATOMS: atom_id res chain seq x y z
N MET A 1 17.35 19.10 6.14
CA MET A 1 16.02 19.00 5.50
C MET A 1 15.66 17.53 5.53
N SER A 2 14.96 17.13 6.57
CA SER A 2 14.59 15.73 6.84
C SER A 2 13.72 15.23 5.70
N ASP A 3 14.00 14.03 5.19
CA ASP A 3 13.24 13.35 4.15
C ASP A 3 11.74 13.42 4.45
N GLN A 4 11.03 14.34 3.79
CA GLN A 4 9.60 14.56 4.01
C GLN A 4 8.78 13.36 3.49
N ASN A 5 9.33 12.62 2.53
CA ASN A 5 8.65 11.53 1.86
C ASN A 5 9.25 10.15 2.24
N PRO A 6 8.53 9.31 3.00
CA PRO A 6 9.03 8.00 3.41
C PRO A 6 9.36 7.10 2.21
N TYR A 7 10.61 6.59 2.14
CA TYR A 7 11.06 5.69 1.07
C TYR A 7 10.12 4.50 0.81
N ILE A 8 9.44 4.02 1.85
CA ILE A 8 8.49 2.91 1.78
C ILE A 8 7.32 3.15 0.81
N LEU A 9 6.97 4.40 0.52
CA LEU A 9 5.85 4.74 -0.38
C LEU A 9 6.04 4.20 -1.80
N ARG A 10 7.27 3.99 -2.26
CA ARG A 10 7.55 3.36 -3.57
C ARG A 10 6.91 1.97 -3.72
N TYR A 11 6.73 1.25 -2.61
CA TYR A 11 6.16 -0.10 -2.61
C TYR A 11 4.63 -0.11 -2.67
N PHE A 12 3.97 1.05 -2.62
CA PHE A 12 2.52 1.18 -2.78
C PHE A 12 2.07 1.37 -4.23
N THR A 13 3.01 1.47 -5.17
CA THR A 13 2.67 1.52 -6.60
C THR A 13 1.96 0.24 -7.04
N SER A 14 0.97 0.37 -7.93
CA SER A 14 0.18 -0.77 -8.42
C SER A 14 0.20 -0.93 -9.94
N HIS A 15 0.88 -0.05 -10.68
CA HIS A 15 0.93 -0.09 -12.16
C HIS A 15 1.49 -1.41 -12.73
N HIS A 16 2.25 -2.16 -11.93
CA HIS A 16 2.81 -3.46 -12.30
C HIS A 16 1.83 -4.62 -12.11
N LEU A 17 0.69 -4.39 -11.46
CA LEU A 17 -0.32 -5.42 -11.22
C LEU A 17 -1.36 -5.42 -12.36
N PRO A 18 -1.99 -6.58 -12.65
CA PRO A 18 -3.21 -6.63 -13.45
C PRO A 18 -4.30 -5.72 -12.88
N GLU A 19 -5.12 -5.12 -13.76
CA GLU A 19 -6.10 -4.07 -13.40
C GLU A 19 -6.99 -4.45 -12.20
N ARG A 20 -7.49 -5.69 -12.17
CA ARG A 20 -8.31 -6.21 -11.06
C ARG A 20 -7.60 -6.14 -9.69
N LEU A 21 -6.29 -6.40 -9.67
CA LEU A 21 -5.48 -6.36 -8.44
C LEU A 21 -5.07 -4.92 -8.10
N GLN A 22 -4.98 -4.04 -9.10
CA GLN A 22 -4.80 -2.60 -8.85
C GLN A 22 -5.96 -2.03 -8.04
N ALA A 23 -7.20 -2.42 -8.36
CA ALA A 23 -8.38 -1.98 -7.64
C ALA A 23 -8.31 -2.32 -6.14
N VAL A 24 -7.76 -3.48 -5.79
CA VAL A 24 -7.54 -3.92 -4.40
C VAL A 24 -6.39 -3.16 -3.73
N SER A 25 -5.33 -2.84 -4.48
CA SER A 25 -4.13 -2.16 -3.97
C SER A 25 -4.33 -0.65 -3.75
N LYS A 26 -5.10 0.03 -4.61
CA LYS A 26 -5.28 1.50 -4.63
C LYS A 26 -5.69 2.12 -3.26
N PRO A 27 -6.65 1.57 -2.50
CA PRO A 27 -7.03 2.14 -1.21
C PRO A 27 -5.88 2.21 -0.20
N PHE A 28 -5.00 1.21 -0.19
CA PHE A 28 -3.84 1.18 0.70
C PHE A 28 -2.79 2.23 0.31
N ALA A 29 -2.59 2.46 -0.99
CA ALA A 29 -1.70 3.50 -1.47
C ALA A 29 -2.18 4.90 -1.05
N ALA A 30 -3.49 5.16 -1.18
CA ALA A 30 -4.08 6.42 -0.74
C ALA A 30 -3.92 6.62 0.78
N LEU A 31 -4.22 5.58 1.58
CA LEU A 31 -4.06 5.65 3.04
C LEU A 31 -2.59 5.86 3.45
N ALA A 32 -1.64 5.19 2.79
CA ALA A 32 -0.22 5.38 3.07
C ALA A 32 0.24 6.80 2.75
N GLN A 33 -0.24 7.39 1.66
CA GLN A 33 0.04 8.77 1.30
C GLN A 33 -0.52 9.74 2.35
N GLU A 34 -1.78 9.56 2.77
CA GLU A 34 -2.41 10.35 3.83
C GLU A 34 -1.60 10.32 5.14
N VAL A 35 -1.15 9.12 5.56
CA VAL A 35 -0.32 8.93 6.75
C VAL A 35 1.03 9.66 6.63
N ALA A 36 1.64 9.64 5.44
CA ALA A 36 2.90 10.34 5.21
C ALA A 36 2.74 11.86 5.23
N ASP A 37 1.63 12.37 4.67
CA ASP A 37 1.38 13.80 4.50
C ASP A 37 0.88 14.48 5.78
N THR A 38 0.11 13.75 6.60
CA THR A 38 -0.56 14.35 7.77
C THR A 38 0.09 14.08 9.11
N LEU A 39 0.88 13.00 9.24
CA LEU A 39 1.50 12.61 10.51
C LEU A 39 2.98 13.01 10.59
N PRO A 40 3.47 13.39 11.78
CA PRO A 40 4.87 13.74 11.97
C PRO A 40 5.77 12.52 11.74
N ALA A 41 7.01 12.78 11.29
CA ALA A 41 8.03 11.76 11.18
C ALA A 41 8.35 11.15 12.56
N GLY A 42 8.43 9.81 12.62
CA GLY A 42 8.73 9.07 13.84
C GLY A 42 8.53 7.56 13.67
N ASP A 43 8.81 6.84 14.75
CA ASP A 43 8.73 5.36 14.77
C ASP A 43 7.31 4.86 14.56
N GLU A 44 6.31 5.56 15.09
CA GLU A 44 4.90 5.22 14.93
C GLU A 44 4.42 5.41 13.49
N ARG A 45 4.79 6.52 12.83
CA ARG A 45 4.47 6.74 11.40
C ARG A 45 5.13 5.65 10.54
N SER A 46 6.39 5.34 10.82
CA SER A 46 7.13 4.31 10.09
C SER A 46 6.53 2.92 10.29
N THR A 47 6.09 2.61 11.51
CA THR A 47 5.41 1.35 11.85
C THR A 47 4.04 1.26 11.21
N CYS A 48 3.26 2.34 11.22
CA CYS A 48 1.98 2.44 10.54
C CYS A 48 2.15 2.14 9.04
N LEU A 49 3.07 2.81 8.35
CA LEU A 49 3.33 2.60 6.92
C LEU A 49 3.74 1.16 6.58
N ARG A 50 4.56 0.51 7.42
CA ARG A 50 4.89 -0.92 7.25
C ARG A 50 3.66 -1.81 7.39
N LYS A 51 2.81 -1.55 8.38
CA LYS A 51 1.57 -2.31 8.59
C LYS A 51 0.60 -2.14 7.42
N ILE A 52 0.47 -0.94 6.87
CA ILE A 52 -0.38 -0.72 5.69
C ILE A 52 0.19 -1.49 4.48
N LEU A 53 1.52 -1.53 4.31
CA LEU A 53 2.15 -2.29 3.22
C LEU A 53 1.89 -3.80 3.36
N GLU A 54 2.08 -4.35 4.55
CA GLU A 54 1.78 -5.76 4.87
C GLU A 54 0.30 -6.09 4.59
N ALA A 55 -0.61 -5.21 5.01
CA ALA A 55 -2.05 -5.38 4.78
C ALA A 55 -2.41 -5.33 3.29
N LYS A 56 -1.82 -4.41 2.53
CA LYS A 56 -1.96 -4.32 1.07
C LYS A 56 -1.54 -5.63 0.41
N ASP A 57 -0.36 -6.13 0.74
CA ASP A 57 0.18 -7.36 0.15
C ASP A 57 -0.69 -8.59 0.50
N CYS A 58 -1.24 -8.66 1.72
CA CYS A 58 -2.21 -9.67 2.12
C CYS A 58 -3.51 -9.58 1.30
N ALA A 59 -4.05 -8.37 1.13
CA ALA A 59 -5.28 -8.16 0.36
C ALA A 59 -5.09 -8.53 -1.12
N VAL A 60 -3.96 -8.13 -1.72
CA VAL A 60 -3.63 -8.50 -3.11
C VAL A 60 -3.47 -10.02 -3.27
N ARG A 61 -2.81 -10.72 -2.32
CA ARG A 61 -2.73 -12.18 -2.35
C ARG A 61 -4.10 -12.84 -2.23
N ALA A 62 -4.95 -12.36 -1.33
CA ALA A 62 -6.31 -12.91 -1.17
C ALA A 62 -7.15 -12.71 -2.44
N ALA A 63 -6.96 -11.59 -3.14
CA ALA A 63 -7.67 -11.28 -4.38
C ALA A 63 -7.32 -12.22 -5.55
N LEU A 64 -6.21 -12.97 -5.49
CA LEU A 64 -5.89 -14.02 -6.46
C LEU A 64 -6.90 -15.18 -6.47
N HIS A 65 -7.76 -15.27 -5.45
CA HIS A 65 -8.74 -16.34 -5.30
C HIS A 65 -10.18 -15.88 -5.53
N LEU A 66 -10.40 -14.65 -6.01
CA LEU A 66 -11.74 -14.17 -6.34
C LEU A 66 -12.31 -14.97 -7.52
N PRO A 67 -13.58 -15.40 -7.46
CA PRO A 67 -14.22 -16.13 -8.55
C PRO A 67 -14.35 -15.22 -9.78
N GLY A 68 -13.97 -15.72 -10.96
CA GLY A 68 -14.02 -14.97 -12.22
C GLY A 68 -12.75 -15.08 -13.08
N GLU A 69 -11.76 -15.85 -12.64
CA GLU A 69 -10.63 -16.23 -13.47
C GLU A 69 -10.54 -17.75 -13.52
N ASP A 70 -10.50 -18.26 -14.75
CA ASP A 70 -10.20 -19.66 -15.03
C ASP A 70 -8.96 -20.09 -14.24
N ARG A 71 -9.07 -21.24 -13.57
CA ARG A 71 -7.90 -22.03 -13.17
C ARG A 71 -7.11 -22.44 -14.41
#